data_AF-X1T5P4-F1
#
_entry.id   AF-X1T5P4-F1
#
_cell.length_a   1.000
_cell.length_b   1.000
_cell.length_c   1.000
_cell.angle_alpha   90.00
_cell.angle_beta   90.00
_cell.angle_gamma   90.00
#
_symmetry.space_group_name_H-M   'P 1'
#
loop_
_entity.id
_entity.type
_entity.pdbx_description
1 polymer ?
#
loop_
_entity_poly.entity_id
_entity_poly.type
_entity_poly.pdbx_seq_one_letter_code
_entity_poly.pdbx_strand_id
1 'polypeptide(L)'
;MDLERLDVGGALNFPVVIKPAQASGASSNVFLAQDQEELDFFVKYLKKQGLKPLVQEYIGSHDDEYTVGVLTDIQDGSLIGSIAVKRQILSGLSSKIKVKNRCSNKPGADILAISSGISQGIIDDFPEVRRYCEGVTLKLGARGPMNIQCRKVGGKVYPFEINPRFSGTTSLRALVGYNEPDILIRKHILGEQITSIDPRGYFNNIVCII
;
A
#
# COMPACT_ATOMS: atom_id res chain seq x y z
N MET A 1 19.99 -21.22 3.27
CA MET A 1 20.08 -19.77 3.54
C MET A 1 18.72 -19.33 4.03
N ASP A 2 18.54 -19.16 5.34
CA ASP A 2 17.23 -18.87 5.92
C ASP A 2 16.77 -17.49 5.44
N LEU A 3 15.83 -17.54 4.51
CA LEU A 3 15.04 -16.43 4.01
C LEU A 3 13.61 -16.81 4.31
N GLU A 4 12.93 -16.02 5.15
CA GLU A 4 11.47 -16.04 5.12
C GLU A 4 11.04 -15.39 3.81
N ARG A 5 10.72 -16.25 2.84
CA ARG A 5 10.09 -15.85 1.59
C ARG A 5 8.62 -15.63 1.87
N LEU A 6 8.08 -14.48 1.50
CA LEU A 6 6.66 -14.39 1.16
C LEU A 6 6.52 -14.92 -0.28
N ASP A 7 6.75 -16.22 -0.48
CA ASP A 7 6.14 -16.90 -1.62
C ASP A 7 6.08 -18.42 -1.48
N VAL A 8 4.94 -18.92 -1.91
CA VAL A 8 4.53 -20.31 -2.10
C VAL A 8 5.53 -21.09 -2.97
N GLY A 9 6.40 -21.89 -2.34
CA GLY A 9 6.98 -23.13 -2.91
C GLY A 9 7.47 -23.12 -4.37
N GLY A 10 8.13 -22.06 -4.85
CA GLY A 10 8.60 -21.95 -6.25
C GLY A 10 9.92 -21.20 -6.43
N ALA A 11 10.39 -21.14 -7.69
CA ALA A 11 11.49 -20.27 -8.10
C ALA A 11 11.03 -18.80 -8.10
N LEU A 12 11.87 -17.87 -7.61
CA LEU A 12 11.56 -16.43 -7.58
C LEU A 12 11.56 -15.85 -9.00
N ASN A 13 10.50 -15.14 -9.39
CA ASN A 13 10.48 -14.43 -10.66
C ASN A 13 10.96 -12.99 -10.48
N PHE A 14 12.04 -12.64 -11.17
CA PHE A 14 12.52 -11.26 -11.23
C PHE A 14 11.56 -10.37 -12.05
N PRO A 15 11.48 -9.06 -11.73
CA PRO A 15 12.17 -8.38 -10.65
C PRO A 15 11.50 -8.58 -9.29
N VAL A 16 12.28 -8.46 -8.22
CA VAL A 16 11.84 -8.59 -6.83
C VAL A 16 12.11 -7.32 -6.03
N VAL A 17 11.23 -7.02 -5.09
CA VAL A 17 11.38 -5.98 -4.07
C VAL A 17 11.96 -6.61 -2.81
N ILE A 18 13.00 -6.00 -2.27
CA ILE A 18 13.63 -6.40 -1.01
C ILE A 18 13.35 -5.30 0.02
N LYS A 19 12.72 -5.66 1.14
CA LYS A 19 12.37 -4.73 2.21
C LYS A 19 12.58 -5.36 3.59
N PRO A 20 12.72 -4.58 4.68
CA PRO A 20 12.71 -5.14 6.02
C PRO A 20 11.35 -5.78 6.33
N ALA A 21 11.34 -6.95 6.99
CA ALA A 21 10.10 -7.62 7.41
C ALA A 21 9.35 -6.85 8.52
N GLN A 22 10.06 -6.00 9.28
CA GLN A 22 9.53 -5.18 10.36
C GLN A 22 10.10 -3.75 10.26
N ALA A 23 9.43 -2.78 10.89
CA ALA A 23 9.85 -1.36 10.95
C ALA A 23 9.91 -0.61 9.60
N SER A 24 9.07 -0.97 8.63
CA SER A 24 9.04 -0.39 7.27
C SER A 24 8.28 0.95 7.16
N GLY A 25 8.55 1.90 8.07
CA GLY A 25 8.05 3.28 7.89
C GLY A 25 8.70 3.96 6.67
N ALA A 26 7.89 4.66 5.86
CA ALA A 26 8.33 5.55 4.78
C ALA A 26 9.23 4.92 3.69
N SER A 27 9.01 3.65 3.35
CA SER A 27 9.81 2.91 2.37
C SER A 27 11.31 2.84 2.70
N SER A 28 11.70 2.97 3.98
CA SER A 28 13.11 2.89 4.39
C SER A 28 13.71 1.52 4.10
N ASN A 29 14.94 1.49 3.57
CA ASN A 29 15.65 0.26 3.19
C ASN A 29 14.87 -0.67 2.23
N VAL A 30 14.04 -0.10 1.35
CA VAL A 30 13.40 -0.80 0.24
C VAL A 30 14.31 -0.72 -0.99
N PHE A 31 14.56 -1.87 -1.61
CA PHE A 31 15.41 -2.05 -2.78
C PHE A 31 14.66 -2.85 -3.86
N LEU A 32 15.17 -2.79 -5.08
CA LEU A 32 14.66 -3.51 -6.25
C LEU A 32 15.83 -4.27 -6.88
N ALA A 33 15.65 -5.57 -7.10
CA ALA A 33 16.58 -6.42 -7.83
C ALA A 33 15.91 -7.00 -9.08
N GLN A 34 16.64 -6.95 -10.18
CA GLN A 34 16.25 -7.44 -11.50
C GLN A 34 16.97 -8.74 -11.88
N ASP A 35 17.96 -9.14 -11.08
CA ASP A 35 18.70 -10.40 -11.19
C ASP A 35 19.17 -10.92 -9.82
N GLN A 36 19.78 -12.11 -9.84
CA GLN A 36 20.23 -12.81 -8.63
C GLN A 36 21.40 -12.10 -7.92
N GLU A 37 22.30 -11.46 -8.67
CA GLU A 37 23.44 -10.76 -8.09
C GLU A 37 22.99 -9.53 -7.29
N GLU A 38 22.07 -8.75 -7.86
CA GLU A 38 21.43 -7.63 -7.17
C GLU A 38 20.67 -8.09 -5.92
N LEU A 39 19.93 -9.20 -6.00
CA LEU A 39 19.20 -9.76 -4.86
C LEU A 39 20.15 -10.13 -3.72
N ASP A 40 21.22 -10.87 -4.01
CA ASP A 40 22.19 -11.31 -3.00
C ASP A 40 22.89 -10.12 -2.34
N PHE A 41 23.21 -9.08 -3.12
CA PHE A 41 23.78 -7.85 -2.61
C PHE A 41 22.86 -7.16 -1.58
N PHE A 42 21.60 -6.90 -1.93
CA PHE A 42 20.66 -6.18 -1.04
C PHE A 42 20.27 -7.00 0.19
N VAL A 43 20.12 -8.32 0.05
CA VAL A 43 19.88 -9.22 1.19
C VAL A 43 21.05 -9.18 2.17
N LYS A 44 22.29 -9.26 1.67
CA LYS A 44 23.49 -9.15 2.51
C LYS A 44 23.59 -7.78 3.18
N TYR A 45 23.26 -6.71 2.46
CA TYR A 45 23.24 -5.35 2.98
C TYR A 45 22.26 -5.22 4.16
N LEU A 46 21.00 -5.66 4.01
CA LEU A 46 20.00 -5.62 5.09
C LEU A 46 20.43 -6.44 6.31
N LYS A 47 20.94 -7.66 6.09
CA LYS A 47 21.44 -8.52 7.18
C LYS A 47 22.59 -7.86 7.94
N LYS A 48 23.50 -7.15 7.26
CA LYS A 48 24.59 -6.40 7.90
C LYS A 48 24.09 -5.27 8.80
N GLN A 49 22.92 -4.69 8.48
CA GLN A 49 22.25 -3.68 9.32
C GLN A 49 21.43 -4.30 10.47
N GLY A 50 21.49 -5.63 10.68
CA GLY A 50 20.68 -6.31 11.68
C GLY A 50 19.20 -6.42 11.32
N LEU A 51 18.83 -6.16 10.06
CA LEU A 51 17.44 -6.23 9.59
C LEU A 51 17.14 -7.59 8.98
N LYS A 52 15.92 -8.09 9.23
CA LYS A 52 15.40 -9.31 8.58
C LYS A 52 14.89 -8.97 7.17
N PRO A 53 15.53 -9.45 6.10
CA PRO A 53 15.08 -9.17 4.75
C PRO A 53 13.84 -9.98 4.39
N LEU A 54 12.89 -9.31 3.73
CA LEU A 54 11.73 -9.89 3.09
C LEU A 54 11.88 -9.67 1.57
N VAL A 55 11.73 -10.75 0.81
CA VAL A 55 11.78 -10.73 -0.65
C VAL A 55 10.37 -10.97 -1.17
N GLN A 56 9.93 -10.12 -2.11
CA GLN A 56 8.59 -10.14 -2.69
C GLN A 56 8.68 -9.89 -4.19
N GLU A 57 7.93 -10.61 -5.01
CA GLU A 57 7.87 -10.31 -6.45
C GLU A 57 7.33 -8.91 -6.72
N TYR A 58 7.93 -8.18 -7.67
CA TYR A 58 7.41 -6.89 -8.10
C TYR A 58 6.08 -7.10 -8.81
N ILE A 59 4.99 -6.50 -8.35
CA ILE A 59 3.65 -6.77 -8.89
C ILE A 59 3.32 -5.77 -10.00
N GLY A 60 2.90 -6.24 -11.18
CA GLY A 60 2.37 -5.39 -12.25
C GLY A 60 3.29 -4.25 -12.70
N SER A 61 2.71 -3.07 -12.94
CA SER A 61 3.41 -1.80 -13.18
C SER A 61 3.06 -0.76 -12.10
N HIS A 62 3.70 0.40 -12.14
CA HIS A 62 3.38 1.52 -11.25
C HIS A 62 2.06 2.23 -11.56
N ASP A 63 1.45 1.97 -12.71
CA ASP A 63 0.30 2.74 -13.22
C ASP A 63 -0.98 2.50 -12.42
N ASP A 64 -1.09 1.32 -11.80
CA ASP A 64 -2.26 0.87 -11.06
C ASP A 64 -1.92 0.53 -9.61
N GLU A 65 -1.10 1.38 -8.96
CA GLU A 65 -0.85 1.33 -7.53
C GLU A 65 -1.87 2.15 -6.76
N TYR A 66 -2.37 1.60 -5.65
CA TYR A 66 -3.39 2.21 -4.81
C TYR A 66 -3.02 2.16 -3.34
N THR A 67 -3.39 3.20 -2.61
CA THR A 67 -3.40 3.23 -1.15
C THR A 67 -4.84 3.37 -0.68
N VAL A 68 -5.33 2.39 0.06
CA VAL A 68 -6.71 2.32 0.54
C VAL A 68 -6.75 2.45 2.05
N GLY A 69 -7.55 3.39 2.54
CA GLY A 69 -7.91 3.50 3.96
C GLY A 69 -9.23 2.81 4.17
N VAL A 70 -9.26 1.82 5.05
CA VAL A 70 -10.48 1.15 5.48
C VAL A 70 -10.64 1.44 6.97
N LEU A 71 -11.82 1.91 7.37
CA LEU A 71 -12.12 2.20 8.76
C LEU A 71 -13.17 1.22 9.25
N THR A 72 -12.84 0.47 10.30
CA THR A 72 -13.81 -0.34 11.04
C THR A 72 -14.06 0.24 12.42
N ASP A 73 -15.22 -0.07 12.97
CA ASP A 73 -15.57 0.26 14.34
C ASP A 73 -14.62 -0.43 15.35
N ILE A 74 -14.27 0.29 16.41
CA ILE A 74 -13.30 -0.21 17.40
C ILE A 74 -13.92 -1.26 18.34
N GLN A 75 -15.24 -1.19 18.57
CA GLN A 75 -15.96 -2.07 19.50
C GLN A 75 -16.34 -3.39 18.81
N ASP A 76 -17.05 -3.31 17.68
CA ASP A 76 -17.64 -4.49 17.02
C ASP A 76 -16.92 -4.91 15.72
N GLY A 77 -16.02 -4.09 15.19
CA GLY A 77 -15.28 -4.39 13.95
C GLY A 77 -16.10 -4.23 12.66
N SER A 78 -17.32 -3.68 12.74
CA SER A 78 -18.15 -3.39 11.58
C SER A 78 -17.49 -2.36 10.67
N LEU A 79 -17.75 -2.45 9.37
CA LEU A 79 -17.21 -1.50 8.39
C LEU A 79 -17.90 -0.13 8.54
N ILE A 80 -17.12 0.91 8.81
CA ILE A 80 -17.59 2.30 8.79
C ILE A 80 -17.44 2.87 7.36
N GLY A 81 -16.32 2.61 6.69
CA GLY A 81 -16.13 3.09 5.33
C GLY A 81 -14.76 2.76 4.76
N SER A 82 -14.53 3.16 3.50
CA SER A 82 -13.22 3.05 2.87
C SER A 82 -13.01 4.11 1.80
N ILE A 83 -11.77 4.52 1.58
CA ILE A 83 -11.38 5.50 0.54
C ILE A 83 -10.10 5.05 -0.15
N ALA A 84 -10.05 5.17 -1.47
CA ALA A 84 -8.91 4.76 -2.28
C ALA A 84 -8.22 5.94 -2.95
N VAL A 85 -6.90 5.88 -3.00
CA VAL A 85 -6.04 6.85 -3.67
C VAL A 85 -5.24 6.10 -4.73
N LYS A 86 -5.45 6.40 -6.01
CA LYS A 86 -4.62 5.91 -7.11
C LYS A 86 -3.33 6.73 -7.18
N ARG A 87 -2.19 6.08 -6.99
CA ARG A 87 -0.89 6.72 -6.81
C ARG A 87 -0.31 7.23 -8.13
N GLN A 88 0.28 8.43 -8.09
CA GLN A 88 1.10 8.98 -9.18
C GLN A 88 2.59 8.86 -8.81
N ILE A 89 3.18 7.68 -9.06
CA ILE A 89 4.52 7.36 -8.53
C ILE A 89 5.63 8.10 -9.28
N LEU A 90 5.53 8.26 -10.59
CA LEU A 90 6.62 8.79 -11.43
C LEU A 90 6.93 10.27 -11.21
N SER A 91 6.18 10.98 -10.35
CA SER A 91 6.50 12.35 -9.98
C SER A 91 7.78 12.41 -9.15
N GLY A 92 8.47 13.55 -9.20
CA GLY A 92 9.79 13.70 -8.56
C GLY A 92 9.81 13.41 -7.05
N LEU A 93 8.71 13.68 -6.34
CA LEU A 93 8.61 13.47 -4.90
C LEU A 93 8.08 12.08 -4.53
N SER A 94 7.25 11.47 -5.39
CA SER A 94 6.56 10.22 -5.09
C SER A 94 7.35 8.97 -5.48
N SER A 95 8.45 9.13 -6.21
CA SER A 95 9.32 8.03 -6.64
C SER A 95 10.55 7.94 -5.74
N LYS A 96 10.73 6.79 -5.08
CA LYS A 96 12.00 6.44 -4.42
C LYS A 96 12.98 5.76 -5.36
N ILE A 97 12.48 4.83 -6.17
CA ILE A 97 13.25 4.09 -7.17
C ILE A 97 12.55 4.27 -8.51
N LYS A 98 13.31 4.64 -9.54
CA LYS A 98 12.87 4.70 -10.94
C LYS A 98 14.01 4.20 -11.81
N VAL A 99 13.87 3.00 -12.36
CA VAL A 99 14.91 2.36 -13.17
C VAL A 99 14.30 1.75 -14.43
N LYS A 100 15.09 1.64 -15.49
CA LYS A 100 14.70 0.89 -16.68
C LYS A 100 14.51 -0.58 -16.33
N ASN A 101 13.44 -1.18 -16.82
CA ASN A 101 13.23 -2.62 -16.74
C ASN A 101 14.18 -3.35 -17.69
N ARG A 102 14.96 -4.27 -17.14
CA ARG A 102 15.92 -5.15 -17.85
C ARG A 102 15.46 -6.60 -17.84
N CYS A 103 14.38 -6.92 -17.14
CA CYS A 103 13.84 -8.26 -17.02
C CYS A 103 13.06 -8.64 -18.29
N SER A 104 13.55 -9.62 -19.05
CA SER A 104 12.90 -10.12 -20.26
C SER A 104 11.57 -10.86 -19.98
N ASN A 105 11.44 -11.43 -18.78
CA ASN A 105 10.27 -12.18 -18.31
C ASN A 105 9.12 -11.31 -17.81
N LYS A 106 9.25 -9.97 -17.83
CA LYS A 106 8.18 -9.04 -17.43
C LYS A 106 7.95 -7.94 -18.46
N PRO A 107 7.42 -8.28 -19.64
CA PRO A 107 7.07 -7.30 -20.66
C PRO A 107 5.92 -6.40 -20.18
N GLY A 108 5.95 -5.11 -20.54
CA GLY A 108 4.85 -4.17 -20.29
C GLY A 108 5.07 -3.10 -19.22
N ALA A 109 6.23 -3.09 -18.54
CA ALA A 109 6.64 -1.97 -17.70
C ALA A 109 8.05 -1.52 -18.13
N ASP A 110 8.18 -0.53 -19.01
CA ASP A 110 9.50 0.00 -19.43
C ASP A 110 10.30 0.57 -18.25
N ILE A 111 9.57 1.02 -17.22
CA ILE A 111 10.08 1.62 -16.00
C ILE A 111 9.56 0.81 -14.82
N LEU A 112 10.47 0.36 -13.96
CA LEU A 112 10.15 -0.15 -12.64
C LEU A 112 10.23 1.01 -11.65
N ALA A 113 9.14 1.23 -10.92
CA ALA A 113 9.09 2.25 -9.89
C ALA A 113 8.63 1.71 -8.53
N ILE A 114 9.19 2.28 -7.47
CA ILE A 114 8.82 2.08 -6.07
C ILE A 114 8.48 3.44 -5.46
N SER A 115 7.32 3.51 -4.81
CA SER A 115 6.86 4.73 -4.17
C SER A 115 7.70 5.14 -2.96
N SER A 116 7.85 6.45 -2.80
CA SER A 116 8.45 7.07 -1.61
C SER A 116 7.42 7.17 -0.47
N GLY A 117 7.84 7.72 0.66
CA GLY A 117 6.92 8.05 1.77
C GLY A 117 5.96 9.21 1.46
N ILE A 118 6.22 10.00 0.42
CA ILE A 118 5.36 11.12 0.01
C ILE A 118 4.23 10.59 -0.85
N SER A 119 3.03 11.12 -0.60
CA SER A 119 1.78 10.66 -1.18
C SER A 119 1.21 11.63 -2.18
N GLN A 120 1.25 11.24 -3.45
CA GLN A 120 0.54 11.91 -4.53
C GLN A 120 -0.38 10.95 -5.27
N GLY A 121 -1.59 11.40 -5.58
CA GLY A 121 -2.53 10.59 -6.34
C GLY A 121 -3.89 11.22 -6.56
N ILE A 122 -4.72 10.46 -7.28
CA ILE A 122 -6.11 10.78 -7.58
C ILE A 122 -6.99 10.03 -6.60
N ILE A 123 -7.94 10.74 -5.99
CA ILE A 123 -8.97 10.15 -5.14
C ILE A 123 -10.25 9.99 -5.96
N ASP A 124 -10.76 8.76 -6.03
CA ASP A 124 -12.00 8.40 -6.74
C ASP A 124 -12.59 7.10 -6.14
N ASP A 125 -13.73 6.65 -6.65
CA ASP A 125 -14.50 5.54 -6.10
C ASP A 125 -13.75 4.21 -6.17
N PHE A 126 -13.08 3.87 -7.27
CA PHE A 126 -12.33 2.60 -7.45
C PHE A 126 -12.97 1.37 -6.76
N PRO A 127 -14.25 1.04 -7.05
CA PRO A 127 -15.07 0.16 -6.21
C PRO A 127 -14.52 -1.26 -6.09
N GLU A 128 -13.91 -1.78 -7.16
CA GLU A 128 -13.26 -3.10 -7.14
C GLU A 128 -12.09 -3.16 -6.15
N VAL A 129 -11.28 -2.10 -6.09
CA VAL A 129 -10.11 -2.02 -5.20
C VAL A 129 -10.57 -1.86 -3.76
N ARG A 130 -11.52 -0.95 -3.51
CA ARG A 130 -12.08 -0.74 -2.17
C ARG A 130 -12.74 -1.99 -1.60
N ARG A 131 -13.66 -2.62 -2.34
CA ARG A 131 -14.38 -3.81 -1.86
C ARG A 131 -13.43 -4.97 -1.57
N TYR A 132 -12.38 -5.12 -2.38
CA TYR A 132 -11.35 -6.12 -2.10
C TYR A 132 -10.64 -5.82 -0.76
N CYS A 133 -10.20 -4.57 -0.56
CA CYS A 133 -9.53 -4.15 0.68
C CYS A 133 -10.45 -4.22 1.90
N GLU A 134 -11.73 -3.85 1.78
CA GLU A 134 -12.75 -4.04 2.83
C GLU A 134 -12.86 -5.51 3.23
N GLY A 135 -12.97 -6.41 2.25
CA GLY A 135 -13.02 -7.85 2.49
C GLY A 135 -11.77 -8.39 3.17
N VAL A 136 -10.58 -7.90 2.81
CA VAL A 136 -9.32 -8.24 3.50
C VAL A 136 -9.36 -7.76 4.95
N THR A 137 -9.71 -6.49 5.19
CA THR A 137 -9.78 -5.89 6.53
C THR A 137 -10.74 -6.64 7.44
N LEU A 138 -11.94 -6.96 6.95
CA LEU A 138 -12.95 -7.70 7.72
C LEU A 138 -12.50 -9.13 8.03
N LYS A 139 -11.89 -9.84 7.08
CA LYS A 139 -11.34 -11.20 7.31
C LYS A 139 -10.19 -11.21 8.31
N LEU A 140 -9.42 -10.13 8.40
CA LEU A 140 -8.36 -9.97 9.40
C LEU A 140 -8.91 -9.62 10.81
N GLY A 141 -10.22 -9.38 10.95
CA GLY A 141 -10.83 -8.98 12.21
C GLY A 141 -10.33 -7.63 12.73
N ALA A 142 -9.96 -6.73 11.82
CA ALA A 142 -9.40 -5.44 12.19
C ALA A 142 -10.42 -4.57 12.93
N ARG A 143 -9.95 -3.85 13.96
CA ARG A 143 -10.74 -2.89 14.74
C ARG A 143 -10.04 -1.54 14.70
N GLY A 144 -10.67 -0.56 14.03
CA GLY A 144 -10.09 0.76 13.79
C GLY A 144 -9.49 0.91 12.39
N PRO A 145 -8.49 1.81 12.21
CA PRO A 145 -7.97 2.14 10.89
C PRO A 145 -7.06 1.04 10.32
N MET A 146 -7.26 0.74 9.04
CA MET A 146 -6.43 -0.17 8.26
C MET A 146 -6.00 0.52 6.97
N ASN A 147 -4.69 0.61 6.73
CA ASN A 147 -4.13 1.15 5.50
C ASN A 147 -3.51 0.04 4.66
N ILE A 148 -4.08 -0.22 3.48
CA ILE A 148 -3.65 -1.27 2.56
C ILE A 148 -3.07 -0.63 1.30
N GLN A 149 -1.85 -1.01 0.94
CA GLN A 149 -1.26 -0.69 -0.36
C GLN A 149 -1.32 -1.91 -1.27
N CYS A 150 -1.75 -1.70 -2.50
CA CYS A 150 -1.96 -2.76 -3.46
C CYS A 150 -1.72 -2.30 -4.90
N ARG A 151 -1.52 -3.26 -5.80
CA ARG A 151 -1.54 -3.02 -7.24
C ARG A 151 -2.66 -3.82 -7.88
N LYS A 152 -3.26 -3.26 -8.94
CA LYS A 152 -4.23 -3.96 -9.77
C LYS A 152 -3.55 -4.45 -11.05
N VAL A 153 -3.65 -5.75 -11.33
CA VAL A 153 -3.04 -6.38 -12.52
C VAL A 153 -4.06 -7.31 -13.16
N GLY A 154 -4.36 -7.07 -14.45
CA GLY A 154 -5.33 -7.91 -15.18
C GLY A 154 -6.68 -8.03 -14.48
N GLY A 155 -7.17 -6.94 -13.87
CA GLY A 155 -8.43 -6.93 -13.12
C GLY A 155 -8.36 -7.44 -11.68
N LYS A 156 -7.23 -8.02 -11.25
CA LYS A 156 -7.06 -8.58 -9.90
C LYS A 156 -6.27 -7.64 -8.98
N VAL A 157 -6.67 -7.54 -7.72
CA VAL A 157 -6.02 -6.70 -6.71
C VAL A 157 -5.03 -7.54 -5.89
N TYR A 158 -3.82 -7.02 -5.73
CA TYR A 158 -2.73 -7.67 -5.03
C TYR A 158 -2.19 -6.75 -3.94
N PRO A 159 -2.56 -6.96 -2.67
CA PRO A 159 -1.94 -6.28 -1.54
C PRO A 159 -0.46 -6.63 -1.42
N PHE A 160 0.37 -5.64 -1.18
CA PHE A 160 1.80 -5.84 -0.91
C PHE A 160 2.24 -5.22 0.43
N GLU A 161 1.40 -4.39 1.05
CA GLU A 161 1.62 -3.84 2.38
C GLU A 161 0.28 -3.60 3.10
N ILE A 162 0.21 -3.99 4.37
CA ILE A 162 -0.96 -3.82 5.24
C ILE A 162 -0.48 -3.20 6.55
N ASN A 163 -1.03 -2.05 6.92
CA ASN A 163 -0.68 -1.32 8.14
C ASN A 163 -1.94 -1.13 8.99
N PRO A 164 -2.07 -1.80 10.16
CA PRO A 164 -3.22 -1.65 11.06
C PRO A 164 -3.11 -0.37 11.90
N ARG A 165 -3.06 0.78 11.23
CA ARG A 165 -2.90 2.12 11.83
C ARG A 165 -3.29 3.21 10.84
N PHE A 166 -3.41 4.44 11.35
CA PHE A 166 -3.41 5.63 10.50
C PHE A 166 -2.11 5.74 9.69
N SER A 167 -2.20 6.47 8.58
CA SER A 167 -1.12 6.58 7.59
C SER A 167 -0.84 8.03 7.25
N GLY A 168 0.27 8.30 6.56
CA GLY A 168 0.53 9.63 6.00
C GLY A 168 -0.58 10.09 5.04
N THR A 169 -1.27 9.16 4.36
CA THR A 169 -2.43 9.48 3.52
C THR A 169 -3.69 9.85 4.30
N THR A 170 -3.72 9.72 5.63
CA THR A 170 -4.90 10.11 6.44
C THR A 170 -5.19 11.61 6.35
N SER A 171 -4.16 12.46 6.31
CA SER A 171 -4.34 13.91 6.08
C SER A 171 -4.93 14.21 4.70
N LEU A 172 -4.47 13.48 3.67
CA LEU A 172 -4.93 13.60 2.29
C LEU A 172 -6.41 13.21 2.15
N ARG A 173 -6.83 12.18 2.88
CA ARG A 173 -8.22 11.73 2.96
C ARG A 173 -9.09 12.71 3.76
N ALA A 174 -8.56 13.29 4.83
CA ALA A 174 -9.27 14.27 5.64
C ALA A 174 -9.59 15.56 4.87
N LEU A 175 -8.68 16.01 3.99
CA LEU A 175 -8.92 17.17 3.10
C LEU A 175 -10.12 16.97 2.17
N VAL A 176 -10.42 15.72 1.83
CA VAL A 176 -11.59 15.34 1.05
C VAL A 176 -12.66 14.74 1.96
N GLY A 177 -12.80 15.24 3.19
CA GLY A 177 -13.92 14.89 4.08
C GLY A 177 -13.97 13.45 4.62
N TYR A 178 -12.94 12.62 4.36
CA TYR A 178 -12.79 11.31 4.97
C TYR A 178 -11.74 11.37 6.10
N ASN A 179 -12.11 11.99 7.21
CA ASN A 179 -11.23 12.23 8.36
C ASN A 179 -11.33 11.09 9.40
N GLU A 180 -10.55 10.04 9.21
CA GLU A 180 -10.63 8.81 10.02
C GLU A 180 -10.50 9.06 11.55
N PRO A 181 -9.57 9.88 12.05
CA PRO A 181 -9.52 10.23 13.47
C PRO A 181 -10.77 10.98 13.98
N ASP A 182 -11.25 11.97 13.24
CA ASP A 182 -12.46 12.74 13.62
C ASP A 182 -13.68 11.84 13.75
N ILE A 183 -13.86 10.94 12.78
CA ILE A 183 -14.97 9.97 12.75
C ILE A 183 -14.96 9.11 14.02
N LEU A 184 -13.79 8.58 14.41
CA LEU A 184 -13.68 7.75 15.60
C LEU A 184 -13.89 8.54 16.89
N ILE A 185 -13.42 9.78 16.98
CA ILE A 185 -13.65 10.66 18.12
C ILE A 185 -15.14 10.96 18.28
N ARG A 186 -15.80 11.40 17.20
CA ARG A 186 -17.23 11.72 17.21
C ARG A 186 -18.07 10.53 17.64
N LYS A 187 -17.78 9.34 17.10
CA LYS A 187 -18.51 8.12 17.44
C LYS A 187 -18.26 7.65 18.87
N HIS A 188 -17.00 7.49 19.28
CA HIS A 188 -16.67 6.79 20.53
C HIS A 188 -16.46 7.71 21.74
N ILE A 189 -16.17 9.00 21.53
CA ILE A 189 -15.95 9.98 22.61
C ILE A 189 -17.14 10.93 22.74
N LEU A 190 -17.69 11.41 21.62
CA LEU A 190 -18.82 12.36 21.63
C LEU A 190 -20.19 11.68 21.55
N GLY A 191 -20.24 10.36 21.38
CA GLY A 191 -21.47 9.55 21.38
C GLY A 191 -22.32 9.68 20.12
N GLU A 192 -21.77 10.22 19.03
CA GLU A 192 -22.49 10.34 17.76
C GLU A 192 -22.76 8.97 17.12
N GLN A 193 -23.96 8.80 16.57
CA GLN A 193 -24.36 7.56 15.90
C GLN A 193 -23.86 7.55 14.45
N ILE A 194 -22.60 7.16 14.25
CA ILE A 194 -22.00 6.99 12.92
C ILE A 194 -21.98 5.51 12.56
N THR A 195 -22.79 5.07 11.59
CA THR A 195 -22.85 3.66 11.16
C THR A 195 -22.11 3.42 9.86
N SER A 196 -22.10 4.39 8.96
CA SER A 196 -21.36 4.31 7.71
C SER A 196 -21.02 5.70 7.19
N ILE A 197 -19.97 5.79 6.39
CA ILE A 197 -19.59 6.99 5.68
C ILE A 197 -19.42 6.62 4.22
N ASP A 198 -20.16 7.32 3.39
CA ASP A 198 -20.04 7.22 1.96
C ASP A 198 -19.04 8.26 1.44
N PRO A 199 -17.87 7.86 0.95
CA PRO A 199 -16.90 8.80 0.45
C PRO A 199 -17.28 9.37 -0.92
N ARG A 200 -18.38 8.92 -1.55
CA ARG A 200 -18.86 9.44 -2.84
C ARG A 200 -19.14 10.92 -2.86
N GLY A 201 -19.44 11.53 -1.71
CA GLY A 201 -19.55 13.00 -1.57
C GLY A 201 -18.24 13.75 -1.81
N TYR A 202 -17.11 13.04 -1.94
CA TYR A 202 -15.76 13.60 -1.93
C TYR A 202 -14.91 13.25 -3.16
N PHE A 203 -15.45 12.48 -4.12
CA PHE A 203 -14.76 12.09 -5.35
C PHE A 203 -14.82 13.22 -6.38
N ASN A 204 -13.82 14.10 -6.38
CA ASN A 204 -13.73 15.24 -7.30
C ASN A 204 -12.41 15.27 -8.08
N ASN A 205 -11.85 14.12 -8.49
CA ASN A 205 -10.56 14.04 -9.21
C ASN A 205 -9.47 14.90 -8.55
N ILE A 206 -9.43 14.92 -7.22
CA ILE A 206 -8.56 15.82 -6.48
C ILE A 206 -7.15 15.21 -6.49
N VAL A 207 -6.20 15.97 -7.03
CA VAL A 207 -4.77 15.67 -6.92
C VAL A 207 -4.26 16.31 -5.64
N CYS A 208 -3.94 15.47 -4.66
CA CYS A 208 -3.35 15.90 -3.39
C CYS A 208 -1.90 15.41 -3.28
N ILE A 209 -1.04 16.18 -2.61
CA ILE A 209 0.37 15.85 -2.33
C ILE A 209 0.62 16.09 -0.84
N ILE A 210 1.00 15.06 -0.08
CA ILE A 210 1.39 15.15 1.35
C ILE A 210 2.51 14.16 1.66
#